data_AF-A0A2P5NN57-F1
#
_entry.id   AF-A0A2P5NN57-F1
#
_cell.length_a   1.000
_cell.length_b   1.000
_cell.length_c   1.000
_cell.angle_alpha   90.00
_cell.angle_beta   90.00
_cell.angle_gamma   90.00
#
_symmetry.space_group_name_H-M   'P 1'
#
loop_
_entity.id
_entity.type
_entity.pdbx_description
1 polymer ?
#
loop_
_entity_poly.entity_id
_entity_poly.type
_entity_poly.pdbx_seq_one_letter_code
_entity_poly.pdbx_strand_id
1 'polypeptide(L)' 'MRYSFDNARAADAIDAAISGVLEKGLRTVDIKGDAPSSISTSQMGDAIVAELKTVLA' A
#
# COMPACT_ATOMS: atom_id res chain seq x y z
N MET A 1 9.68 -10.73 -4.66
CA MET A 1 8.69 -11.31 -5.60
C MET A 1 9.24 -11.31 -7.02
N ARG A 2 9.47 -10.16 -7.63
CA ARG A 2 9.92 -10.06 -9.03
C ARG A 2 11.26 -10.75 -9.31
N TYR A 3 12.30 -10.44 -8.52
CA TYR A 3 13.67 -10.87 -8.87
C TYR A 3 14.09 -12.21 -8.25
N SER A 4 13.56 -12.56 -7.08
CA SER A 4 13.94 -13.81 -6.38
C SER A 4 13.01 -14.98 -6.66
N PHE A 5 11.76 -14.71 -7.03
CA PHE A 5 10.73 -15.74 -7.22
C PHE A 5 10.10 -15.70 -8.62
N ASP A 6 10.65 -14.87 -9.52
CA ASP A 6 10.12 -14.60 -10.87
C ASP A 6 8.61 -14.30 -10.89
N ASN A 7 8.09 -13.74 -9.79
CA ASN A 7 6.67 -13.48 -9.62
C ASN A 7 6.42 -11.98 -9.77
N ALA A 8 6.46 -11.53 -11.02
CA ALA A 8 6.17 -10.14 -11.38
C ALA A 8 4.74 -9.74 -11.00
N ARG A 9 3.75 -10.62 -11.26
CA ARG A 9 2.35 -10.36 -10.97
C ARG A 9 2.08 -10.07 -9.49
N ALA A 10 2.69 -10.83 -8.58
CA ALA A 10 2.54 -10.57 -7.15
C ALA A 10 3.25 -9.27 -6.72
N ALA A 11 4.36 -8.91 -7.36
CA ALA A 11 5.02 -7.63 -7.11
C ALA A 11 4.14 -6.45 -7.58
N ASP A 12 3.63 -6.54 -8.80
CA ASP A 12 2.77 -5.51 -9.40
C ASP A 12 1.47 -5.34 -8.59
N ALA A 13 0.91 -6.42 -8.04
CA ALA A 13 -0.26 -6.36 -7.15
C ALA A 13 0.02 -5.61 -5.84
N ILE A 14 1.23 -5.78 -5.27
CA ILE A 14 1.65 -5.04 -4.08
C ILE A 14 1.83 -3.55 -4.41
N ASP A 15 2.46 -3.21 -5.53
CA ASP A 15 2.65 -1.83 -5.97
C ASP A 15 1.30 -1.13 -6.23
N ALA A 16 0.35 -1.85 -6.83
CA ALA A 16 -1.02 -1.38 -7.03
C ALA A 16 -1.75 -1.15 -5.69
N ALA A 17 -1.60 -2.07 -4.73
CA ALA A 17 -2.20 -1.93 -3.40
C ALA A 17 -1.65 -0.72 -2.63
N ILE A 18 -0.33 -0.49 -2.69
CA ILE A 18 0.30 0.69 -2.08
C ILE A 18 -0.25 1.97 -2.75
N SER A 19 -0.32 1.98 -4.07
CA SER A 19 -0.86 3.12 -4.82
C SER A 19 -2.30 3.43 -4.43
N GLY A 20 -3.17 2.41 -4.36
CA GLY A 20 -4.57 2.58 -3.94
C GLY A 20 -4.74 3.11 -2.51
N VAL A 21 -3.90 2.69 -1.57
CA VAL A 21 -3.90 3.23 -0.20
C VAL A 21 -3.49 4.71 -0.19
N LEU A 22 -2.48 5.09 -0.97
CA LEU A 22 -2.04 6.49 -1.09
C LEU A 22 -3.08 7.37 -1.79
N GLU A 23 -3.80 6.84 -2.78
CA GLU A 23 -4.93 7.50 -3.45
C GLU A 23 -6.11 7.73 -2.50
N LYS A 24 -6.31 6.84 -1.52
CA LYS A 24 -7.28 7.03 -0.42
C LYS A 24 -6.86 8.12 0.57
N GLY A 25 -5.74 8.80 0.35
CA GLY A 25 -5.25 9.88 1.19
C GLY A 25 -4.63 9.43 2.51
N LEU A 26 -4.43 8.11 2.69
CA LEU A 26 -3.77 7.56 3.86
C LEU A 26 -2.27 7.80 3.74
N ARG A 27 -1.69 8.52 4.71
CA ARG A 27 -0.26 8.86 4.74
C ARG A 27 0.31 8.61 6.13
N THR A 28 1.52 8.12 6.22
CA THR A 28 2.27 8.10 7.49
C THR A 28 2.89 9.47 7.78
N VAL A 29 3.36 9.68 9.00
CA VAL A 29 3.87 10.99 9.48
C VAL A 29 5.01 11.52 8.61
N ASP A 30 5.84 10.64 8.05
CA ASP A 30 6.99 10.96 7.19
C ASP A 30 6.62 11.46 5.79
N ILE A 31 5.47 11.04 5.23
CA ILE A 31 5.04 11.37 3.86
C ILE A 31 3.70 12.13 3.81
N LYS A 32 3.27 12.68 4.95
CA LYS A 32 1.98 13.37 5.08
C LYS A 32 1.90 14.67 4.28
N GLY A 33 2.98 15.45 4.18
CA GLY A 33 2.92 16.81 3.61
C GLY A 33 1.83 17.65 4.29
N ASP A 34 0.93 18.23 3.50
CA ASP A 34 -0.23 19.01 3.99
C ASP A 34 -1.46 18.15 4.36
N ALA A 35 -1.36 16.82 4.34
CA ALA A 35 -2.50 15.96 4.65
C ALA A 35 -3.03 16.23 6.07
N PRO A 36 -4.37 16.35 6.23
CA PRO A 36 -4.98 16.70 7.51
C PRO A 36 -4.74 15.64 8.59
N SER A 37 -4.61 14.37 8.18
CA SER A 37 -4.39 13.23 9.07
C SER A 37 -3.23 12.37 8.61
N SER A 38 -2.56 11.74 9.57
CA SER A 38 -1.56 10.70 9.33
C SER A 38 -1.90 9.45 10.14
N ILE A 39 -1.52 8.28 9.62
CA ILE A 39 -1.73 6.98 10.25
C ILE A 39 -0.43 6.40 10.80
N SER A 40 -0.55 5.45 11.74
CA SER A 40 0.60 4.71 12.27
C SER A 40 1.13 3.66 11.27
N THR A 41 2.32 3.14 11.53
CA THR A 41 2.94 2.06 10.74
C THR A 41 2.03 0.82 10.66
N SER A 42 1.40 0.43 11.77
CA SER A 42 0.48 -0.72 11.80
C SER A 42 -0.76 -0.45 10.96
N GLN A 43 -1.36 0.74 11.09
CA GLN A 43 -2.54 1.11 10.30
C GLN A 43 -2.24 1.16 8.80
N MET A 44 -1.04 1.61 8.40
CA MET A 44 -0.62 1.59 7.00
C MET A 44 -0.49 0.15 6.49
N GLY A 45 0.11 -0.75 7.29
CA GLY A 45 0.19 -2.17 6.97
C GLY A 45 -1.19 -2.81 6.79
N ASP A 46 -2.12 -2.55 7.72
CA ASP A 46 -3.49 -3.08 7.65
C ASP A 46 -4.23 -2.57 6.41
N ALA A 47 -4.05 -1.29 6.06
CA ALA A 47 -4.63 -0.70 4.86
C ALA A 47 -4.09 -1.35 3.58
N ILE A 48 -2.78 -1.57 3.49
CA ILE A 48 -2.15 -2.23 2.33
C ILE A 48 -2.62 -3.68 2.20
N VAL A 49 -2.73 -4.43 3.30
CA VAL A 49 -3.24 -5.81 3.27
C VAL A 49 -4.70 -5.85 2.85
N ALA A 50 -5.52 -4.91 3.32
CA ALA A 50 -6.91 -4.80 2.89
C ALA A 50 -7.00 -4.49 1.40
N GLU A 51 -6.21 -3.55 0.89
CA GLU A 51 -6.19 -3.19 -0.53
C GLU A 51 -5.68 -4.33 -1.40
N LEU A 52 -4.63 -5.03 -0.95
CA LEU A 52 -4.07 -6.16 -1.66
C LEU A 52 -5.11 -7.29 -1.83
N LYS A 53 -5.98 -7.51 -0.85
CA LYS A 53 -7.11 -8.45 -0.98
C LYS A 53 -8.10 -8.01 -2.05
N THR A 54 -8.33 -6.70 -2.19
CA THR A 54 -9.20 -6.15 -3.24
C THR A 54 -8.56 -6.25 -4.63
N VAL A 55 -7.25 -5.98 -4.73
CA VAL A 55 -6.49 -6.06 -6.00
C VAL A 55 -6.33 -7.50 -6.49
N LEU A 56 -6.27 -8.47 -5.58
CA LEU A 56 -6.13 -9.90 -5.90
C LEU A 56 -7.47 -10.65 -6.04
N ALA A 57 -8.59 -10.02 -5.68
CA ALA A 57 -9.94 -10.58 -5.85
C ALA A 57 -10.38 -10.51 -7.32
#